data_AF-A0A497KHA5-F1
#
_entry.id   AF-A0A497KHA5-F1
#
_cell.length_a   1.000
_cell.length_b   1.000
_cell.length_c   1.000
_cell.angle_alpha   90.00
_cell.angle_beta   90.00
_cell.angle_gamma   90.00
#
_symmetry.space_group_name_H-M   'P 1'
#
loop_
_entity.id
_entity.type
_entity.pdbx_description
1 polymer ?
#
loop_
_entity_poly.entity_id
_entity_poly.type
_entity_poly.pdbx_seq_one_letter_code
_entity_poly.pdbx_strand_id
1 'polypeptide(L)'
;MKLKLNPDARTIYKQILKEIVSKMQLEDSKKYLEKFYPVTDRNEIIRRQKYLKNGFTKVDSLKKHLSGIKRIKFKLKYFSDRILFVEEKNYEKALKLGVCKVEKSYDNYLVIGRSRFDLEKLEPYLIVPECYVQTLLENKRVLESLTAVSQKVHGKSIIPRILDEISKVEEIFLRKKKIEELDEIVLRKKEELNKKIEEVVKNHTLTLSG
;
A
#
# COMPACT_ATOMS: atom_id res chain seq x y z
N MET A 1 32.35 -22.36 0.16
CA MET A 1 33.76 -21.93 -0.01
C MET A 1 33.81 -20.58 -0.72
N LYS A 2 34.42 -19.56 -0.11
CA LYS A 2 34.57 -18.22 -0.70
C LYS A 2 35.80 -18.25 -1.60
N LEU A 3 35.60 -18.15 -2.92
CA LEU A 3 36.69 -18.21 -3.90
C LEU A 3 37.74 -17.14 -3.60
N LYS A 4 39.03 -17.52 -3.60
CA LYS A 4 40.14 -16.57 -3.47
C LYS A 4 40.33 -15.86 -4.81
N LEU A 5 39.72 -14.70 -4.95
CA LEU A 5 39.89 -13.80 -6.10
C LEU A 5 41.19 -13.00 -5.95
N ASN A 6 41.83 -12.69 -7.07
CA ASN A 6 42.89 -11.68 -7.14
C ASN A 6 42.35 -10.33 -6.57
N PRO A 7 43.14 -9.58 -5.77
CA PRO A 7 42.79 -8.23 -5.29
C PRO A 7 42.02 -7.35 -6.28
N ASP A 8 42.45 -7.28 -7.54
CA ASP A 8 41.80 -6.44 -8.56
C ASP A 8 40.41 -6.98 -8.92
N ALA A 9 40.31 -8.28 -9.20
CA ALA A 9 39.05 -8.95 -9.51
C ALA A 9 38.06 -8.87 -8.34
N ARG A 10 38.55 -8.93 -7.09
CA ARG A 10 37.73 -8.74 -5.89
C ARG A 10 37.19 -7.31 -5.81
N THR A 11 38.00 -6.31 -6.14
CA THR A 11 37.61 -4.90 -6.12
C THR A 11 36.55 -4.61 -7.18
N ILE A 12 36.75 -5.09 -8.40
CA ILE A 12 35.78 -4.99 -9.50
C ILE A 12 34.46 -5.66 -9.12
N TYR A 13 34.50 -6.88 -8.59
CA TYR A 13 33.29 -7.61 -8.17
C TYR A 13 32.50 -6.83 -7.10
N LYS A 14 33.18 -6.26 -6.11
CA LYS A 14 32.54 -5.45 -5.06
C LYS A 14 31.91 -4.19 -5.63
N GLN A 15 32.57 -3.50 -6.55
CA GLN A 15 32.03 -2.30 -7.20
C GLN A 15 30.76 -2.62 -8.00
N ILE A 16 30.79 -3.66 -8.82
CA ILE A 16 29.64 -4.12 -9.61
C ILE A 16 28.47 -4.48 -8.68
N LEU A 17 28.72 -5.27 -7.63
CA LEU A 17 27.69 -5.60 -6.65
C LEU A 17 27.09 -4.34 -6.00
N LYS A 18 27.93 -3.38 -5.61
CA LYS A 18 27.49 -2.14 -4.96
C LYS A 18 26.59 -1.32 -5.87
N GLU A 19 26.91 -1.22 -7.16
CA GLU A 19 26.06 -0.53 -8.14
C GLU A 19 24.74 -1.25 -8.41
N ILE A 20 24.74 -2.58 -8.46
CA ILE A 20 23.51 -3.34 -8.66
C ILE A 20 22.61 -3.19 -7.43
N VAL A 21 23.17 -3.33 -6.22
CA VAL A 21 22.44 -3.22 -4.96
C VAL A 21 21.88 -1.82 -4.75
N SER A 22 22.60 -0.76 -5.14
CA SER A 22 22.11 0.62 -5.00
C SER A 22 20.90 0.91 -5.88
N LYS A 23 20.72 0.18 -6.98
CA LYS A 23 19.57 0.30 -7.90
C LYS A 23 18.41 -0.63 -7.54
N MET A 24 18.58 -1.57 -6.60
CA MET A 24 17.54 -2.51 -6.20
C MET A 24 16.62 -1.94 -5.11
N GLN A 25 15.31 -1.90 -5.39
CA GLN A 25 14.30 -1.44 -4.44
C GLN A 25 13.79 -2.53 -3.49
N LEU A 26 13.90 -3.80 -3.88
CA LEU A 26 13.37 -4.95 -3.12
C LEU A 26 14.48 -5.65 -2.34
N GLU A 27 14.22 -5.89 -1.06
CA GLU A 27 15.19 -6.49 -0.13
C GLU A 27 15.43 -7.97 -0.41
N ASP A 28 14.38 -8.69 -0.82
CA ASP A 28 14.48 -10.10 -1.23
C ASP A 28 15.31 -10.28 -2.51
N SER A 29 15.27 -9.30 -3.42
CA SER A 29 16.13 -9.30 -4.60
C SER A 29 17.61 -9.16 -4.24
N LYS A 30 17.93 -8.41 -3.18
CA LYS A 30 19.31 -8.29 -2.67
C LYS A 30 19.79 -9.64 -2.13
N LYS A 31 18.97 -10.33 -1.32
CA LYS A 31 19.26 -11.69 -0.83
C LYS A 31 19.43 -12.71 -1.96
N TYR A 32 18.65 -12.57 -3.04
CA TYR A 32 18.78 -13.44 -4.20
C TYR A 32 20.11 -13.20 -4.95
N LEU A 33 20.56 -11.95 -5.07
CA LEU A 33 21.81 -11.59 -5.72
C LEU A 33 23.03 -12.22 -5.03
N GLU A 34 22.99 -12.39 -3.70
CA GLU A 34 24.06 -13.05 -2.93
C GLU A 34 24.33 -14.50 -3.38
N LYS A 35 23.36 -15.16 -4.02
CA LYS A 35 23.53 -16.49 -4.59
C LYS A 35 24.46 -16.51 -5.82
N PHE A 36 24.67 -15.35 -6.46
CA PHE A 36 25.56 -15.19 -7.62
C PHE A 36 26.99 -14.84 -7.19
N TYR A 37 27.56 -15.59 -6.24
CA TYR A 37 28.96 -15.49 -5.88
C TYR A 37 29.86 -16.14 -6.95
N PRO A 38 31.12 -15.70 -7.13
CA PRO A 38 32.03 -16.28 -8.13
C PRO A 38 32.28 -17.77 -7.88
N VAL A 39 32.25 -18.56 -8.95
CA VAL A 39 32.46 -20.03 -8.95
C VAL A 39 33.58 -20.40 -9.91
N THR A 40 34.28 -21.51 -9.64
CA THR A 40 35.37 -22.03 -10.48
C THR A 40 34.90 -23.03 -11.53
N ASP A 41 33.78 -23.72 -11.27
CA ASP A 41 33.26 -24.72 -12.20
C ASP A 41 32.79 -24.07 -13.51
N ARG A 42 33.44 -24.47 -14.61
CA ARG A 42 33.17 -23.98 -15.97
C ARG A 42 31.71 -24.22 -16.37
N ASN A 43 31.14 -25.37 -16.00
CA ASN A 43 29.77 -25.71 -16.36
C ASN A 43 28.77 -24.80 -15.66
N GLU A 44 28.94 -24.55 -14.37
CA GLU A 44 28.13 -23.60 -13.61
C GLU A 44 28.29 -22.15 -14.12
N ILE A 45 29.50 -21.73 -14.52
CA ILE A 45 29.72 -20.40 -15.14
C ILE A 45 28.87 -20.27 -16.41
N ILE A 46 28.96 -21.23 -17.32
CA ILE A 46 28.20 -21.23 -18.58
C ILE A 46 26.70 -21.25 -18.30
N ARG A 47 26.25 -22.05 -17.32
CA ARG A 47 24.85 -22.12 -16.90
C ARG A 47 24.34 -20.76 -16.43
N ARG A 48 25.10 -20.08 -15.57
CA ARG A 48 24.75 -18.75 -15.04
C ARG A 48 24.77 -17.67 -16.12
N GLN A 49 25.75 -17.70 -17.02
CA GLN A 49 25.80 -16.79 -18.17
C GLN A 49 24.57 -16.95 -19.06
N LYS A 50 24.19 -18.19 -19.38
CA LYS A 50 22.99 -18.48 -20.18
C LYS A 50 21.71 -18.03 -19.45
N TYR A 51 21.62 -18.28 -18.14
CA TYR A 51 20.52 -17.81 -17.31
C TYR A 51 20.37 -16.28 -17.35
N LEU A 52 21.46 -15.54 -17.15
CA LEU A 52 21.45 -14.08 -17.17
C LEU A 52 21.12 -13.54 -18.57
N LYS A 53 21.73 -14.10 -19.62
CA LYS A 53 21.45 -13.72 -21.01
C LYS A 53 19.98 -13.90 -21.37
N ASN A 54 19.38 -15.04 -20.98
CA ASN A 54 17.95 -15.28 -21.17
C ASN A 54 17.06 -14.39 -20.29
N GLY A 55 17.55 -13.98 -19.11
CA GLY A 55 16.87 -13.02 -18.25
C GLY A 55 16.83 -11.63 -18.87
N PHE A 56 17.97 -11.13 -19.36
CA PHE A 56 18.06 -9.79 -19.95
C PHE A 56 17.19 -9.64 -21.21
N THR A 57 17.15 -10.64 -22.08
CA THR A 57 16.27 -10.61 -23.27
C THR A 57 14.79 -10.50 -22.89
N LYS A 58 14.37 -11.21 -21.83
CA LYS A 58 13.01 -11.09 -21.29
C LYS A 58 12.75 -9.71 -20.69
N VAL A 59 13.70 -9.14 -19.95
CA VAL A 59 13.56 -7.81 -19.32
C VAL A 59 13.43 -6.70 -20.37
N ASP A 60 14.18 -6.76 -21.47
CA ASP A 60 14.06 -5.75 -22.54
C ASP A 60 12.66 -5.73 -23.16
N SER A 61 12.02 -6.89 -23.31
CA SER A 61 10.63 -6.99 -23.77
C SER A 61 9.60 -6.44 -22.77
N LEU A 62 10.00 -6.24 -21.51
CA LEU A 62 9.17 -5.79 -20.40
C LEU A 62 9.36 -4.32 -20.05
N LYS A 63 10.39 -3.65 -20.58
CA LYS A 63 10.69 -2.22 -20.29
C LYS A 63 9.47 -1.31 -20.42
N LYS A 64 8.65 -1.50 -21.44
CA LYS A 64 7.42 -0.72 -21.67
C LYS A 64 6.35 -0.91 -20.58
N HIS A 65 6.31 -2.09 -19.95
CA HIS A 65 5.35 -2.41 -18.89
C HIS A 65 5.91 -2.07 -17.50
N LEU A 66 7.23 -2.06 -17.33
CA LEU A 66 7.90 -1.79 -16.05
C LEU A 66 7.83 -0.30 -15.66
N SER A 67 7.80 0.63 -16.63
CA SER A 67 7.74 2.07 -16.36
C SER A 67 6.44 2.52 -15.66
N GLY A 68 5.36 1.75 -15.78
CA GLY A 68 4.06 2.03 -15.14
C GLY A 68 3.89 1.43 -13.74
N ILE A 69 4.80 0.56 -13.30
CA ILE A 69 4.63 -0.18 -12.04
C ILE A 69 5.18 0.65 -10.88
N LYS A 70 4.28 1.28 -10.14
CA LYS A 70 4.58 1.92 -8.86
C LYS A 70 4.27 0.97 -7.71
N ARG A 71 5.01 1.10 -6.61
CA ARG A 71 4.70 0.38 -5.37
C ARG A 71 3.32 0.79 -4.88
N ILE A 72 2.40 -0.17 -4.78
CA ILE A 72 1.09 0.05 -4.20
C ILE A 72 1.28 0.36 -2.71
N LYS A 73 0.85 1.56 -2.30
CA LYS A 73 0.84 1.97 -0.89
C LYS A 73 -0.59 1.85 -0.39
N PHE A 74 -0.81 0.93 0.54
CA PHE A 74 -2.09 0.83 1.24
C PHE A 74 -2.22 2.01 2.19
N LYS A 75 -3.21 2.86 1.95
CA LYS A 75 -3.58 3.92 2.90
C LYS A 75 -4.42 3.28 3.99
N LEU A 76 -3.95 3.42 5.22
CA LEU A 76 -4.68 2.97 6.40
C LEU A 76 -5.71 4.05 6.74
N LYS A 77 -7.00 3.77 6.52
CA LYS A 77 -8.05 4.49 7.23
C LYS A 77 -8.52 3.57 8.36
N TYR A 78 -8.38 4.06 9.58
CA TYR A 78 -8.98 3.42 10.75
C TYR A 78 -10.45 3.85 10.84
N PHE A 79 -11.36 2.94 11.19
CA PHE A 79 -12.76 3.28 11.43
C PHE A 79 -12.86 4.44 12.43
N SER A 80 -13.45 5.57 12.01
CA SER A 80 -13.78 6.69 12.90
C SER A 80 -15.08 6.47 13.68
N ASP A 81 -15.99 5.65 13.14
CA ASP A 81 -17.42 5.71 13.51
C ASP A 81 -17.92 4.50 14.30
N ARG A 82 -17.04 3.60 14.75
CA ARG A 82 -17.44 2.39 15.49
C ARG A 82 -17.05 2.45 16.96
N ILE A 83 -17.28 3.59 17.62
CA ILE A 83 -17.29 3.62 19.09
C ILE A 83 -18.60 2.99 19.54
N LEU A 84 -18.56 1.69 19.84
CA LEU A 84 -19.68 0.98 20.43
C LEU A 84 -19.47 0.94 21.94
N PHE A 85 -20.35 1.63 22.68
CA PHE A 85 -20.42 1.55 24.14
C PHE A 85 -21.20 0.29 24.52
N VAL A 86 -20.53 -0.65 25.19
CA VAL A 86 -21.16 -1.89 25.65
C VAL A 86 -20.99 -2.02 27.16
N GLU A 87 -21.99 -2.56 27.86
CA GLU A 87 -21.87 -2.89 29.28
C GLU A 87 -20.70 -3.85 29.55
N GLU A 88 -19.99 -3.64 30.67
CA GLU A 88 -18.81 -4.41 31.08
C GLU A 88 -19.04 -5.94 31.12
N LYS A 89 -20.28 -6.37 31.38
CA LYS A 89 -20.71 -7.78 31.40
C LYS A 89 -20.45 -8.52 30.09
N ASN A 90 -20.35 -7.81 28.96
CA ASN A 90 -20.12 -8.39 27.64
C ASN A 90 -18.63 -8.37 27.21
N TYR A 91 -17.72 -7.95 28.09
CA TYR A 91 -16.29 -7.81 27.80
C TYR A 91 -15.65 -9.09 27.26
N GLU A 92 -15.87 -10.22 27.95
CA GLU A 92 -15.28 -11.51 27.53
C GLU A 92 -15.84 -12.00 26.19
N LYS A 93 -17.13 -11.74 25.92
CA LYS A 93 -17.75 -12.09 24.63
C LYS A 93 -17.17 -11.24 23.51
N ALA A 94 -16.98 -9.94 23.74
CA ALA A 94 -16.39 -9.02 22.77
C ALA A 94 -14.92 -9.34 22.48
N LEU A 95 -14.13 -9.68 23.50
CA LEU A 95 -12.75 -10.14 23.34
C LEU A 95 -12.64 -11.44 22.54
N LYS A 96 -13.53 -12.42 22.81
CA LYS A 96 -13.55 -13.71 22.09
C LYS A 96 -13.88 -13.56 20.59
N LEU A 97 -14.64 -12.53 20.21
CA LEU A 97 -14.98 -12.29 18.81
C LEU A 97 -13.77 -11.83 17.98
N GLY A 98 -12.76 -11.19 18.59
CA GLY A 98 -11.51 -10.82 17.92
C GLY A 98 -11.66 -9.82 16.76
N VAL A 99 -12.83 -9.18 16.63
CA VAL A 99 -13.15 -8.28 15.50
C VAL A 99 -12.62 -6.86 15.73
N CYS A 100 -12.53 -6.43 17.01
CA CYS A 100 -12.15 -5.07 17.39
C CYS A 100 -11.34 -5.05 18.69
N LYS A 101 -10.55 -3.99 18.92
CA LYS A 101 -9.91 -3.72 20.21
C LYS A 101 -10.97 -3.23 21.22
N VAL A 102 -10.99 -3.81 22.41
CA VAL A 102 -11.97 -3.52 23.47
C VAL A 102 -11.21 -2.91 24.66
N GLU A 103 -11.49 -1.64 25.00
CA GLU A 103 -10.89 -0.94 26.13
C GLU A 103 -11.95 -0.67 27.21
N LYS A 104 -11.59 -0.79 28.50
CA LYS A 104 -12.48 -0.39 29.60
C LYS A 104 -12.36 1.11 29.81
N SER A 105 -13.48 1.84 29.74
CA SER A 105 -13.55 3.25 30.10
C SER A 105 -13.81 3.43 31.60
N TYR A 106 -13.52 4.63 32.12
CA TYR A 106 -13.73 5.01 33.52
C TYR A 106 -15.20 5.00 33.97
N ASP A 107 -16.16 4.99 33.03
CA ASP A 107 -17.60 5.06 33.31
C ASP A 107 -18.37 3.72 33.19
N ASN A 108 -17.73 2.57 33.44
CA ASN A 108 -18.34 1.21 33.34
C ASN A 108 -18.83 0.80 31.93
N TYR A 109 -18.42 1.54 30.89
CA TYR A 109 -18.65 1.19 29.49
C TYR A 109 -17.36 0.71 28.82
N LEU A 110 -17.50 -0.24 27.91
CA LEU A 110 -16.43 -0.65 27.01
C LEU A 110 -16.38 0.34 25.85
N VAL A 111 -15.23 0.97 25.64
CA VAL A 111 -14.95 1.78 24.47
C VAL A 111 -14.29 0.89 23.43
N ILE A 112 -15.04 0.58 22.39
CA ILE A 112 -14.52 -0.11 21.22
C ILE A 112 -14.04 0.98 20.26
N GLY A 113 -12.78 1.39 20.32
CA GLY A 113 -12.24 2.32 19.33
C GLY A 113 -11.25 3.37 19.84
N ARG A 114 -10.14 3.45 19.10
CA ARG A 114 -9.00 4.38 19.14
C ARG A 114 -8.24 4.55 20.47
N SER A 115 -7.04 3.98 20.44
CA SER A 115 -5.84 4.69 20.86
C SER A 115 -4.88 4.79 19.67
N ARG A 116 -4.38 6.01 19.39
CA ARG A 116 -3.33 6.27 18.38
C ARG A 116 -2.10 5.45 18.76
N PHE A 117 -1.69 4.51 17.91
CA PHE A 117 -0.40 3.83 18.08
C PHE A 117 0.35 3.82 16.76
N ASP A 118 1.63 4.21 16.83
CA ASP A 118 2.66 3.80 15.89
C ASP A 118 2.78 2.28 16.00
N LEU A 119 2.12 1.56 15.10
CA LEU A 119 2.15 0.11 15.07
C LEU A 119 3.32 -0.35 14.21
N GLU A 120 4.35 -0.91 14.85
CA GLU A 120 5.45 -1.61 14.18
C GLU A 120 4.98 -2.83 13.35
N LYS A 121 3.76 -3.35 13.61
CA LYS A 121 3.12 -4.42 12.83
C LYS A 121 1.62 -4.18 12.67
N LEU A 122 1.17 -4.14 11.41
CA LEU A 122 -0.24 -3.99 11.02
C LEU A 122 -0.95 -5.34 11.06
N GLU A 123 -1.83 -5.52 12.03
CA GLU A 123 -2.69 -6.70 12.09
C GLU A 123 -3.93 -6.50 11.18
N PRO A 124 -4.30 -7.51 10.36
CA PRO A 124 -5.32 -7.34 9.30
C PRO A 124 -6.70 -6.86 9.78
N TYR A 125 -7.08 -7.18 11.02
CA TYR A 125 -8.37 -6.76 11.59
C TYR A 125 -8.44 -5.27 11.96
N LEU A 126 -7.29 -4.59 12.05
CA LEU A 126 -7.23 -3.14 12.30
C LEU A 126 -7.52 -2.33 11.03
N ILE A 127 -7.54 -2.98 9.87
CA ILE A 127 -7.72 -2.35 8.57
C ILE A 127 -9.14 -2.64 8.11
N VAL A 128 -9.88 -1.56 7.88
CA VAL A 128 -11.19 -1.55 7.20
C VAL A 128 -11.05 -2.37 5.90
N PRO A 129 -11.75 -3.51 5.71
CA PRO A 129 -11.65 -4.34 4.49
C PRO A 129 -11.81 -3.53 3.20
N GLU A 130 -12.65 -2.51 3.24
CA GLU A 130 -12.94 -1.56 2.18
C GLU A 130 -11.70 -0.75 1.77
N CYS A 131 -10.73 -0.54 2.66
CA CYS A 131 -9.45 0.11 2.32
C CYS A 131 -8.59 -0.75 1.38
N TYR A 132 -8.63 -2.08 1.52
CA TYR A 132 -7.92 -2.96 0.60
C TYR A 132 -8.55 -2.89 -0.79
N VAL A 133 -9.87 -3.02 -0.87
CA VAL A 133 -10.62 -2.96 -2.13
C VAL A 133 -10.44 -1.60 -2.81
N GLN A 134 -10.54 -0.50 -2.04
CA GLN A 134 -10.31 0.85 -2.54
C GLN A 134 -8.88 1.04 -3.05
N THR A 135 -7.86 0.59 -2.31
CA THR A 135 -6.48 0.71 -2.76
C THR A 135 -6.25 -0.05 -4.07
N LEU A 136 -6.84 -1.23 -4.21
CA LEU A 136 -6.72 -2.02 -5.44
C LEU A 136 -7.40 -1.34 -6.63
N LEU A 137 -8.59 -0.75 -6.44
CA LEU A 137 -9.31 0.05 -7.44
C LEU A 137 -8.49 1.27 -7.89
N GLU A 138 -7.95 2.03 -6.94
CA GLU A 138 -7.09 3.20 -7.22
C GLU A 138 -5.83 2.81 -8.03
N ASN A 139 -5.37 1.57 -7.89
CA ASN A 139 -4.16 1.04 -8.54
C ASN A 139 -4.46 0.05 -9.68
N LYS A 140 -5.67 0.05 -10.26
CA LYS A 140 -6.08 -0.86 -11.35
C LYS A 140 -5.06 -0.93 -12.50
N ARG A 141 -4.56 0.22 -12.97
CA ARG A 141 -3.53 0.31 -14.04
C ARG A 141 -2.21 -0.38 -13.67
N VAL A 142 -1.84 -0.35 -12.39
CA VAL A 142 -0.63 -1.02 -11.88
C VAL A 142 -0.86 -2.54 -11.89
N LEU A 143 -2.04 -3.00 -11.49
CA LEU A 143 -2.42 -4.42 -11.52
C LEU A 143 -2.47 -4.97 -12.95
N GLU A 144 -2.98 -4.21 -13.92
CA GLU A 144 -2.95 -4.56 -15.35
C GLU A 144 -1.51 -4.71 -15.86
N SER A 145 -0.64 -3.76 -15.51
CA SER A 145 0.78 -3.81 -15.86
C SER A 145 1.49 -5.01 -15.23
N LEU A 146 1.19 -5.34 -13.97
CA LEU A 146 1.70 -6.52 -13.28
C LEU A 146 1.18 -7.83 -13.88
N THR A 147 -0.04 -7.84 -14.41
CA THR A 147 -0.61 -9.00 -15.12
C THR A 147 0.20 -9.29 -16.37
N ALA A 148 0.44 -8.27 -17.21
CA ALA A 148 1.23 -8.40 -18.43
C ALA A 148 2.67 -8.89 -18.15
N VAL A 149 3.28 -8.40 -17.06
CA VAL A 149 4.62 -8.85 -16.64
C VAL A 149 4.58 -10.29 -16.11
N SER A 150 3.67 -10.62 -15.19
CA SER A 150 3.64 -11.95 -14.56
C SER A 150 3.27 -13.07 -15.55
N GLN A 151 2.39 -12.82 -16.52
CA GLN A 151 2.09 -13.78 -17.58
C GLN A 151 3.32 -14.08 -18.45
N LYS A 152 4.10 -13.05 -18.81
CA LYS A 152 5.34 -13.21 -19.61
C LYS A 152 6.48 -13.89 -18.84
N VAL A 153 6.55 -13.74 -17.52
CA VAL A 153 7.66 -14.26 -16.70
C VAL A 153 7.35 -15.62 -16.07
N HIS A 154 6.13 -15.80 -15.54
CA HIS A 154 5.75 -16.95 -14.72
C HIS A 154 4.56 -17.75 -15.27
N GLY A 155 3.88 -17.27 -16.33
CA GLY A 155 2.77 -17.95 -17.00
C GLY A 155 1.46 -18.07 -16.21
N LYS A 156 1.53 -18.05 -14.87
CA LYS A 156 0.36 -18.09 -13.98
C LYS A 156 0.32 -16.82 -13.14
N SER A 157 -0.85 -16.19 -13.08
CA SER A 157 -1.10 -14.99 -12.27
C SER A 157 -2.48 -15.04 -11.66
N ILE A 158 -2.59 -14.67 -10.39
CA ILE A 158 -3.88 -14.51 -9.70
C ILE A 158 -4.49 -13.13 -9.96
N ILE A 159 -3.69 -12.19 -10.49
CA ILE A 159 -4.08 -10.80 -10.72
C ILE A 159 -5.27 -10.65 -11.68
N PRO A 160 -5.42 -11.44 -12.77
CA PRO A 160 -6.63 -11.42 -13.60
C PRO A 160 -7.91 -11.70 -12.80
N ARG A 161 -7.88 -12.63 -11.85
CA ARG A 161 -9.05 -12.93 -11.00
C ARG A 161 -9.36 -11.77 -10.06
N ILE A 162 -8.32 -11.13 -9.52
CA ILE A 162 -8.49 -9.94 -8.67
C ILE A 162 -9.11 -8.79 -9.48
N LEU A 163 -8.65 -8.56 -10.72
CA LEU A 163 -9.21 -7.54 -11.61
C LEU A 163 -10.67 -7.81 -11.95
N ASP A 164 -11.04 -9.07 -12.18
CA ASP A 164 -12.42 -9.49 -12.43
C ASP A 164 -13.34 -9.21 -11.23
N GLU A 165 -12.93 -9.60 -10.01
CA GLU A 165 -13.69 -9.28 -8.79
C GLU A 165 -13.79 -7.77 -8.52
N ILE A 166 -12.72 -7.01 -8.79
CA ILE A 166 -12.72 -5.55 -8.63
C ILE A 166 -13.73 -4.89 -9.58
N SER A 167 -13.85 -5.39 -10.81
CA SER A 167 -14.76 -4.82 -11.82
C SER A 167 -16.22 -4.83 -11.37
N LYS A 168 -16.62 -5.84 -10.56
CA LYS A 168 -17.98 -5.96 -10.00
C LYS A 168 -18.32 -4.84 -9.02
N VAL A 169 -17.32 -4.25 -8.37
CA VAL A 169 -17.49 -3.20 -7.34
C VAL A 169 -17.13 -1.80 -7.89
N GLU A 170 -16.63 -1.72 -9.13
CA GLU A 170 -16.17 -0.48 -9.75
C GLU A 170 -17.28 0.57 -9.85
N GLU A 171 -18.51 0.16 -10.16
CA GLU A 171 -19.65 1.07 -10.24
C GLU A 171 -20.00 1.67 -8.87
N ILE A 172 -19.99 0.86 -7.81
CA ILE A 172 -20.25 1.30 -6.43
C ILE A 172 -19.17 2.32 -6.02
N PHE A 173 -17.92 2.07 -6.38
CA PHE A 173 -16.82 2.98 -6.10
C PHE A 173 -16.96 4.31 -6.84
N LEU A 174 -17.36 4.30 -8.12
CA LEU A 174 -17.62 5.51 -8.89
C LEU A 174 -18.75 6.35 -8.27
N ARG A 175 -19.81 5.71 -7.80
CA ARG A 175 -20.91 6.39 -7.09
C ARG A 175 -20.41 7.02 -5.79
N LYS A 176 -19.64 6.28 -4.98
CA LYS A 176 -19.03 6.80 -3.75
C LYS A 176 -18.16 8.02 -4.03
N LYS A 177 -17.31 7.97 -5.06
CA LYS A 177 -16.43 9.08 -5.43
C LYS A 177 -17.22 10.35 -5.79
N LYS A 178 -18.31 10.21 -6.53
CA LYS A 178 -19.20 11.34 -6.84
C LYS A 178 -19.82 11.95 -5.59
N ILE A 179 -20.17 11.14 -4.60
CA ILE A 179 -20.69 11.63 -3.31
C ILE A 179 -19.59 12.40 -2.57
N GLU A 180 -18.37 11.86 -2.50
CA GLU A 180 -17.22 12.56 -1.88
C GLU A 180 -16.95 13.91 -2.56
N GLU A 181 -17.05 13.98 -3.90
CA GLU A 181 -16.93 15.24 -4.66
C GLU A 181 -18.06 16.23 -4.33
N LEU A 182 -19.30 15.76 -4.16
CA LEU A 182 -20.43 16.60 -3.73
C LEU A 182 -20.25 17.12 -2.31
N ASP A 183 -19.77 16.28 -1.38
CA ASP A 183 -19.49 16.68 0.00
C ASP A 183 -18.44 17.79 0.05
N GLU A 184 -17.39 17.72 -0.77
CA GLU A 184 -16.40 18.79 -0.89
C GLU A 184 -16.99 20.10 -1.42
N ILE A 185 -17.96 20.03 -2.34
CA ILE A 185 -18.67 21.22 -2.85
C ILE A 185 -19.53 21.83 -1.74
N VAL A 186 -20.26 20.99 -1.00
CA VAL A 186 -21.10 21.42 0.13
C VAL A 186 -20.24 22.06 1.22
N LEU A 187 -19.09 21.47 1.55
CA LEU A 187 -18.17 22.00 2.56
C LEU A 187 -17.67 23.40 2.16
N ARG A 188 -17.20 23.55 0.91
CA ARG A 188 -16.79 24.86 0.37
C ARG A 188 -17.92 25.87 0.43
N LYS A 189 -19.15 25.47 0.09
CA LYS A 189 -20.30 26.39 0.11
C LYS A 189 -20.69 26.80 1.53
N LYS A 190 -20.57 25.89 2.49
CA LYS A 190 -20.77 26.18 3.92
C LYS A 190 -19.75 27.20 4.41
N GLU A 191 -18.47 27.06 4.05
CA GLU A 191 -17.43 28.03 4.41
C GLU A 191 -17.69 29.41 3.79
N GLU A 192 -18.11 29.47 2.52
CA GLU A 192 -18.51 30.73 1.88
C GLU A 192 -19.69 31.39 2.59
N LEU A 193 -20.74 30.63 2.93
CA LEU A 193 -21.91 31.14 3.62
C LEU A 193 -21.57 31.66 5.01
N ASN A 194 -20.74 30.92 5.77
CA ASN A 194 -20.29 31.36 7.08
C ASN A 194 -19.53 32.69 7.01
N LYS A 195 -18.63 32.87 6.03
CA LYS A 195 -17.93 34.14 5.83
C LYS A 195 -18.90 35.29 5.54
N LYS A 196 -19.90 35.07 4.69
CA LYS A 196 -20.93 36.09 4.39
C LYS A 196 -21.77 36.44 5.62
N ILE A 197 -22.14 35.45 6.42
CA ILE A 197 -22.88 35.67 7.67
C ILE A 197 -22.03 36.49 8.65
N GLU A 198 -20.75 36.16 8.82
CA GLU A 198 -19.82 36.92 9.66
C GLU A 198 -19.71 38.39 9.22
N GLU A 199 -19.64 38.67 7.92
CA GLU A 199 -19.61 40.04 7.38
C GLU A 199 -20.92 40.80 7.69
N VAL A 200 -22.07 40.18 7.47
CA VAL A 200 -23.39 40.80 7.74
C VAL A 200 -23.59 41.07 9.23
N VAL A 201 -23.20 40.12 10.10
CA VAL A 201 -23.27 40.27 11.56
C VAL A 201 -22.37 41.42 12.02
N LYS A 202 -21.13 41.53 11.52
CA LYS A 202 -20.23 42.64 11.84
C LYS A 202 -20.85 44.00 11.49
N ASN A 203 -21.46 44.11 10.31
CA ASN A 203 -22.11 45.34 9.87
C ASN A 203 -23.34 45.72 10.73
N HIS A 204 -24.09 44.73 11.24
CA HIS A 204 -25.23 44.96 12.12
C HIS A 204 -24.81 45.32 13.56
N THR A 205 -23.72 44.72 14.08
CA THR A 205 -23.17 45.12 15.39
C THR A 205 -22.59 46.54 15.39
N LEU A 206 -22.02 46.99 14.27
CA LEU A 206 -21.54 48.37 14.11
C LEU A 206 -22.68 49.40 14.08
N THR A 207 -23.87 49.02 13.60
CA THR A 207 -25.04 49.91 13.48
C THR A 207 -25.90 49.99 14.75
N LEU A 208 -25.75 49.06 15.69
CA LEU A 208 -26.41 49.10 17.00
C LEU A 208 -25.57 49.78 18.10
N SER A 209 -24.30 50.08 17.81
CA SER A 209 -23.34 50.65 18.76
C SER A 209 -22.99 52.11 18.48
N GLY A 210 -23.58 52.71 17.44
CA GLY A 210 -23.46 54.14 17.09
C GLY A 210 -24.81 54.84 17.27
#